data_AF-A0A2E7D071-F1
#
_entry.id   AF-A0A2E7D071-F1
#
_cell.length_a   1.000
_cell.length_b   1.000
_cell.length_c   1.000
_cell.angle_alpha   90.00
_cell.angle_beta   90.00
_cell.angle_gamma   90.00
#
_symmetry.space_group_name_H-M   'P 1'
#
loop_
_entity.id
_entity.type
_entity.pdbx_description
1 polymer ?
#
loop_
_entity_poly.entity_id
_entity_poly.type
_entity_poly.pdbx_seq_one_letter_code
_entity_poly.pdbx_strand_id
1 'polypeptide(L)'
;MLGGCHSHNVNAWVRGHQNDFDSWAYEGCYGWGWNEVSRLFKKIEDWHGPASPERGTGGPMYVAPPVDPNPVATAFVESGPAIGLPKIEDNNAGEMEGTVCVG
;
A
#
# COMPACT_ATOMS: atom_id res chain seq x y z
N MET A 1 -16.59 -12.85 16.39
CA MET A 1 -16.63 -11.46 15.87
C MET A 1 -16.88 -11.53 14.37
N LEU A 2 -17.88 -10.83 13.84
CA LEU A 2 -18.00 -10.60 12.40
C LEU A 2 -16.90 -9.58 12.00
N GLY A 3 -16.19 -9.82 10.91
CA GLY A 3 -15.04 -9.01 10.46
C GLY A 3 -13.65 -9.60 10.76
N GLY A 4 -13.56 -10.59 11.67
CA GLY A 4 -12.31 -11.30 11.96
C GLY A 4 -11.16 -10.37 12.35
N CYS A 5 -9.94 -10.65 11.85
CA CYS A 5 -8.77 -9.81 12.13
C CYS A 5 -8.92 -8.37 11.63
N HIS A 6 -9.74 -8.14 10.61
CA HIS A 6 -9.93 -6.81 10.05
C HIS A 6 -10.63 -5.85 11.03
N SER A 7 -11.43 -6.35 11.97
CA SER A 7 -12.09 -5.50 12.98
C SER A 7 -11.16 -5.06 14.12
N HIS A 8 -9.91 -5.54 14.16
CA HIS A 8 -8.96 -5.24 15.23
C HIS A 8 -7.49 -5.17 14.77
N ASN A 9 -7.25 -5.00 13.46
CA ASN A 9 -5.91 -4.82 12.94
C ASN A 9 -5.44 -3.37 13.22
N VAL A 10 -4.22 -3.04 12.77
CA VAL A 10 -3.65 -1.68 12.88
C VAL A 10 -4.12 -0.76 11.74
N ASN A 11 -5.14 -1.15 10.97
CA ASN A 11 -5.70 -0.47 9.80
C ASN A 11 -4.76 -0.21 8.61
N ALA A 12 -3.48 -0.58 8.70
CA ALA A 12 -2.53 -0.40 7.60
C ALA A 12 -2.97 -1.11 6.30
N TRP A 13 -3.06 -0.36 5.20
CA TRP A 13 -3.31 -0.90 3.86
C TRP A 13 -2.03 -0.94 3.02
N VAL A 14 -1.46 -2.14 2.88
CA VAL A 14 -0.21 -2.37 2.12
C VAL A 14 -0.42 -3.54 1.17
N ARG A 15 -0.22 -3.33 -0.12
CA ARG A 15 -0.43 -4.33 -1.17
C ARG A 15 0.67 -5.39 -1.19
N GLY A 16 1.92 -5.01 -0.88
CA GLY A 16 3.10 -5.85 -1.06
C GLY A 16 3.90 -5.46 -2.31
N HIS A 17 5.05 -6.10 -2.51
CA HIS A 17 5.96 -5.79 -3.62
C HIS A 17 5.57 -6.60 -4.88
N GLN A 18 5.82 -6.06 -6.07
CA GLN A 18 5.45 -6.72 -7.34
C GLN A 18 6.04 -8.13 -7.46
N ASN A 19 7.32 -8.28 -7.07
CA ASN A 19 8.02 -9.57 -7.02
C ASN A 19 7.33 -10.64 -6.16
N ASP A 20 6.59 -10.26 -5.12
CA ASP A 20 5.88 -11.22 -4.27
C ASP A 20 4.83 -11.98 -5.11
N PHE A 21 4.13 -11.26 -5.97
CA PHE A 21 3.08 -11.78 -6.86
C PHE A 21 3.65 -12.47 -8.09
N ASP A 22 4.69 -11.90 -8.69
CA ASP A 22 5.36 -12.50 -9.84
C ASP A 22 6.04 -13.82 -9.46
N SER A 23 6.55 -13.96 -8.22
CA SER A 23 7.06 -15.24 -7.70
C SER A 23 5.95 -16.30 -7.63
N TRP A 24 4.74 -15.94 -7.19
CA TRP A 24 3.62 -16.89 -7.19
C TRP A 24 3.27 -17.36 -8.59
N ALA A 25 3.20 -16.44 -9.56
CA ALA A 25 2.96 -16.79 -10.94
C ALA A 25 4.06 -17.72 -11.50
N TYR A 26 5.31 -17.45 -11.16
CA TYR A 26 6.46 -18.28 -11.53
C TYR A 26 6.40 -19.69 -10.91
N GLU A 27 5.95 -19.80 -9.66
CA GLU A 27 5.81 -21.07 -8.93
C GLU A 27 4.59 -21.91 -9.35
N GLY A 28 3.82 -21.43 -10.35
CA GLY A 28 2.71 -22.18 -10.96
C GLY A 28 1.32 -21.64 -10.63
N CYS A 29 1.19 -20.57 -9.85
CA CYS A 29 -0.07 -19.85 -9.66
C CYS A 29 -0.34 -18.91 -10.84
N TYR A 30 -0.49 -19.46 -12.04
CA TYR A 30 -0.73 -18.67 -13.25
C TYR A 30 -1.91 -17.70 -13.09
N GLY A 31 -1.72 -16.45 -13.54
CA GLY A 31 -2.71 -15.38 -13.40
C GLY A 31 -2.71 -14.66 -12.04
N TRP A 32 -1.75 -14.97 -11.17
CA TRP A 32 -1.51 -14.25 -9.90
C TRP A 32 -0.30 -13.32 -9.95
N GLY A 33 0.17 -12.95 -11.15
CA GLY A 33 1.24 -11.97 -11.32
C GLY A 33 0.77 -10.56 -10.95
N TRP A 34 1.73 -9.64 -10.81
CA TRP A 34 1.43 -8.28 -10.39
C TRP A 34 0.42 -7.57 -11.31
N ASN A 35 0.48 -7.82 -12.61
CA ASN A 35 -0.42 -7.21 -13.60
C ASN A 35 -1.89 -7.60 -13.39
N GLU A 36 -2.15 -8.84 -12.96
CA GLU A 36 -3.48 -9.33 -12.66
C GLU A 36 -3.95 -8.82 -11.28
N VAL A 37 -3.08 -8.94 -10.28
CA VAL A 37 -3.42 -8.61 -8.89
C VAL A 37 -3.59 -7.11 -8.67
N SER A 38 -2.75 -6.27 -9.28
CA SER A 38 -2.88 -4.80 -9.19
C SER A 38 -4.23 -4.29 -9.71
N ARG A 39 -4.82 -4.95 -10.72
CA ARG A 39 -6.17 -4.64 -11.20
C ARG A 39 -7.25 -5.00 -10.17
N LEU A 40 -7.04 -6.05 -9.38
CA LEU A 40 -7.94 -6.42 -8.30
C LEU A 40 -7.86 -5.42 -7.17
N PHE A 41 -6.66 -5.00 -6.75
CA PHE A 41 -6.50 -3.95 -5.74
C PHE A 41 -7.21 -2.65 -6.15
N LYS A 42 -7.08 -2.22 -7.41
CA LYS A 42 -7.80 -1.05 -7.94
C LYS A 42 -9.32 -1.17 -7.91
N LYS A 43 -9.88 -2.38 -7.97
CA LYS A 43 -11.34 -2.60 -7.85
C LYS A 43 -11.80 -2.60 -6.40
N ILE A 44 -10.92 -2.99 -5.47
CA ILE A 44 -11.22 -3.06 -4.04
C ILE A 44 -11.19 -1.66 -3.43
N GLU A 45 -10.24 -0.84 -3.83
CA GLU A 45 -9.98 0.47 -3.22
C GLU A 45 -10.98 1.56 -3.61
N ASP A 46 -11.31 2.37 -2.61
CA ASP A 46 -11.81 3.73 -2.73
C ASP A 46 -10.80 4.66 -2.07
N TRP A 47 -9.85 5.19 -2.86
CA TRP A 47 -8.74 6.01 -2.39
C TRP A 47 -9.14 7.49 -2.23
N HIS A 48 -8.84 8.06 -1.05
CA HIS A 48 -9.14 9.44 -0.67
C HIS A 48 -7.88 10.31 -0.45
N GLY A 49 -6.77 9.97 -1.13
CA GLY A 49 -5.54 10.77 -1.14
C GLY A 49 -5.26 11.43 -2.50
N PRO A 50 -4.01 11.86 -2.75
CA PRO A 50 -3.61 12.42 -4.05
C PRO A 50 -3.91 11.47 -5.20
N ALA A 51 -4.41 11.99 -6.31
CA ALA A 51 -4.74 11.18 -7.48
C ALA A 51 -3.50 10.44 -8.00
N SER A 52 -3.62 9.13 -8.19
CA SER A 52 -2.57 8.28 -8.76
C SER A 52 -3.21 7.23 -9.70
N PRO A 53 -2.61 6.97 -10.87
CA PRO A 53 -3.09 5.94 -11.79
C PRO A 53 -2.96 4.52 -11.24
N GLU A 54 -2.20 4.32 -10.16
CA GLU A 54 -2.01 3.06 -9.46
C GLU A 54 -3.10 2.79 -8.41
N ARG A 55 -3.90 3.79 -8.02
CA ARG A 55 -4.93 3.70 -6.98
C ARG A 55 -6.33 3.48 -7.54
N GLY A 56 -7.16 2.79 -6.76
CA GLY A 56 -8.57 2.53 -7.09
C GLY A 56 -9.52 3.59 -6.53
N THR A 57 -10.66 3.81 -7.19
CA THR A 57 -11.72 4.71 -6.72
C THR A 57 -13.08 4.04 -6.88
N GLY A 58 -13.98 4.20 -5.91
CA GLY A 58 -15.34 3.64 -5.95
C GLY A 58 -15.45 2.17 -5.57
N GLY A 59 -14.36 1.55 -5.09
CA GLY A 59 -14.39 0.23 -4.49
C GLY A 59 -15.04 0.21 -3.11
N PRO A 60 -15.26 -0.97 -2.52
CA PRO A 60 -15.87 -1.09 -1.19
C PRO A 60 -14.93 -0.71 -0.03
N MET A 61 -13.62 -0.65 -0.25
CA MET A 61 -12.61 -0.43 0.79
C MET A 61 -12.18 1.03 0.83
N TYR A 62 -12.65 1.78 1.83
CA TYR A 62 -12.18 3.14 2.06
C TYR A 62 -10.70 3.12 2.48
N VAL A 63 -9.84 3.79 1.70
CA VAL A 63 -8.41 3.93 1.99
C VAL A 63 -8.05 5.40 1.92
N ALA A 64 -7.35 5.92 2.92
CA ALA A 64 -6.95 7.31 2.99
C ALA A 64 -5.55 7.45 3.62
N PRO A 65 -4.79 8.50 3.28
CA PRO A 65 -3.58 8.83 4.03
C PRO A 65 -3.92 9.26 5.47
N PRO A 66 -2.97 9.16 6.41
CA PRO A 66 -3.18 9.64 7.77
C PRO A 66 -3.44 11.15 7.78
N VAL A 67 -4.54 11.57 8.44
CA VAL A 67 -4.97 12.98 8.48
C VAL A 67 -4.17 13.82 9.49
N ASP A 68 -3.68 13.20 10.55
CA ASP A 68 -2.84 13.83 11.60
C ASP A 68 -1.82 12.82 12.14
N PRO A 69 -0.73 12.55 11.39
CA PRO A 69 0.26 11.56 11.80
C PRO A 69 1.01 12.03 13.04
N ASN A 70 1.30 11.09 13.95
CA ASN A 70 2.11 11.36 15.12
C ASN A 70 3.46 12.01 14.71
N PRO A 71 3.91 13.10 15.37
CA PRO A 71 5.16 13.77 15.03
C PRO A 71 6.38 12.85 15.00
N VAL A 72 6.40 11.79 15.81
CA VAL A 72 7.48 10.79 15.82
C VAL A 72 7.48 9.97 14.52
N ALA A 73 6.31 9.60 13.99
CA ALA A 73 6.20 8.88 12.72
C ALA A 73 6.68 9.76 11.56
N THR A 74 6.29 11.04 11.57
CA THR A 74 6.77 12.03 10.61
C THR A 74 8.30 12.17 10.67
N ALA A 75 8.86 12.36 11.87
CA ALA A 75 10.30 12.48 12.06
C ALA A 75 11.06 11.22 11.62
N PHE A 76 10.49 10.03 11.86
CA PHE A 76 11.06 8.77 11.39
C PHE A 76 11.13 8.74 9.85
N VAL A 77 10.04 9.07 9.17
CA VAL A 77 9.99 9.09 7.70
C VAL A 77 10.96 10.11 7.12
N GLU A 78 11.04 11.29 7.73
CA GLU A 78 11.96 12.36 7.33
C GLU A 78 13.44 12.03 7.57
N SER A 79 13.74 11.08 8.46
CA SER A 79 15.12 10.65 8.73
C SER A 79 15.69 9.69 7.69
N GLY A 80 14.85 9.00 6.92
CA GLY A 80 15.26 7.98 5.93
C GLY A 80 16.36 8.45 4.95
N PRO A 81 16.22 9.64 4.34
CA PRO A 81 17.24 10.19 3.44
C PRO A 81 18.64 10.32 4.05
N ALA A 82 18.76 10.49 5.37
CA ALA A 82 20.06 10.59 6.05
C ALA A 82 20.88 9.29 5.98
N ILE A 83 20.22 8.14 5.75
CA ILE A 83 20.85 6.83 5.58
C ILE A 83 20.71 6.30 4.14
N GLY A 84 20.32 7.15 3.20
CA GLY A 84 20.17 6.81 1.79
C GLY A 84 18.86 6.15 1.40
N LEU A 85 17.86 6.07 2.31
CA LEU A 85 16.53 5.60 1.96
C LEU A 85 15.72 6.74 1.32
N PRO A 86 15.14 6.54 0.13
CA PRO A 86 14.29 7.55 -0.48
C PRO A 86 13.01 7.73 0.34
N LYS A 87 12.52 8.96 0.44
CA LYS A 87 11.16 9.22 0.92
C LYS A 87 10.21 8.98 -0.25
N ILE A 88 9.20 8.15 -0.04
CA ILE A 88 8.14 7.87 -1.03
C ILE A 88 6.80 8.37 -0.49
N GLU A 89 5.93 8.80 -1.40
CA GLU A 89 4.63 9.35 -1.03
C GLU A 89 3.55 8.27 -0.88
N ASP A 90 3.72 7.13 -1.55
CA ASP A 90 2.75 6.04 -1.56
C ASP A 90 3.45 4.70 -1.85
N ASN A 91 3.49 3.79 -0.87
CA ASN A 91 4.07 2.45 -1.02
C ASN A 91 3.22 1.50 -1.88
N ASN A 92 2.01 1.90 -2.26
CA ASN A 92 1.12 1.15 -3.14
C ASN A 92 1.08 1.70 -4.57
N ALA A 93 1.85 2.76 -4.86
CA ALA A 93 1.93 3.42 -6.16
C ALA A 93 3.39 3.57 -6.64
N GLY A 94 3.88 2.57 -7.36
CA GLY A 94 5.23 2.57 -7.94
C GLY A 94 6.21 1.72 -7.14
N GLU A 95 7.34 2.32 -6.77
CA GLU A 95 8.40 1.68 -5.99
C GLU A 95 8.01 1.62 -4.51
N MET A 96 8.13 0.44 -3.91
CA MET A 96 7.78 0.23 -2.49
C MET A 96 8.95 0.55 -1.57
N GLU A 97 10.19 0.50 -2.08
CA GLU A 97 11.39 0.76 -1.29
C GLU A 97 11.51 2.23 -0.90
N GLY A 98 11.49 2.51 0.40
CA GLY A 98 11.66 3.85 0.95
C GLY A 98 11.00 4.04 2.30
N THR A 99 11.01 5.28 2.79
CA THR A 99 10.25 5.69 3.98
C THR A 99 8.95 6.36 3.58
N VAL A 100 7.83 5.95 4.21
CA VAL A 100 6.50 6.51 3.99
C VAL A 100 5.66 6.44 5.26
N CYS A 101 4.74 7.38 5.44
CA CYS A 101 3.69 7.27 6.45
C CYS A 101 2.56 6.37 5.90
N VAL A 102 2.35 5.21 6.51
CA VAL A 102 1.30 4.27 6.10
C VAL A 102 -0.01 4.60 6.82
N GLY A 103 -1.10 4.63 6.05
CA GLY A 103 -2.48 4.77 6.53
C GLY A 103 -3.21 3.43 6.59
#